data_AF-A0A0F9B1I0-F1
#
_entry.id   AF-A0A0F9B1I0-F1
#
_cell.length_a   1.000
_cell.length_b   1.000
_cell.length_c   1.000
_cell.angle_alpha   90.00
_cell.angle_beta   90.00
_cell.angle_gamma   90.00
#
_symmetry.space_group_name_H-M   'P 1'
#
loop_
_entity.id
_entity.type
_entity.pdbx_description
1 polymer ?
#
loop_
_entity_poly.entity_id
_entity_poly.type
_entity_poly.pdbx_seq_one_letter_code
_entity_poly.pdbx_strand_id
1 'polypeptide(L)' 'HMGAKRILLLGYDMKSDGKKNHWFGEHPNRVIPPYSMMLPYFKTIVEPLEKAGIEVINCTPNSALKVFPMMKLEEALI' A
#
# COMPACT_ATOMS: atom_id res chain seq x y z
N HIS A 1 -15.67 -10.71 0.16
CA HIS A 1 -15.25 -9.39 0.68
C HIS A 1 -16.07 -9.04 1.93
N MET A 2 -15.51 -8.35 2.92
CA MET A 2 -16.16 -8.06 4.24
C MET A 2 -16.96 -6.75 4.29
N GLY A 3 -17.28 -6.15 3.14
CA GLY A 3 -18.17 -4.98 3.07
C GLY A 3 -17.52 -3.60 3.20
N ALA A 4 -16.19 -3.50 3.39
CA ALA A 4 -15.49 -2.22 3.40
C ALA A 4 -15.64 -1.49 2.05
N LYS A 5 -15.94 -0.18 2.11
CA LYS A 5 -16.12 0.69 0.93
C LYS A 5 -15.05 1.77 0.78
N ARG A 6 -14.30 2.04 1.85
CA ARG A 6 -13.19 2.98 1.88
C ARG A 6 -12.01 2.34 2.62
N ILE A 7 -10.85 2.32 1.99
CA ILE A 7 -9.63 1.69 2.51
C ILE A 7 -8.51 2.74 2.51
N LEU A 8 -8.00 3.08 3.69
CA LEU A 8 -6.85 3.96 3.84
C LEU A 8 -5.60 3.11 4.09
N LEU A 9 -4.61 3.21 3.21
CA LEU A 9 -3.33 2.51 3.36
C LEU A 9 -2.33 3.40 4.12
N LEU A 10 -1.85 2.93 5.27
CA LEU A 10 -0.87 3.63 6.09
C LEU A 10 0.27 2.68 6.47
N GLY A 11 1.52 3.12 6.31
CA GLY A 11 2.70 2.27 6.49
C GLY A 11 2.87 1.21 5.39
N TYR A 12 2.22 1.39 4.24
CA TYR A 12 2.23 0.46 3.10
C TYR A 12 2.95 1.11 1.91
N ASP A 13 4.28 1.15 1.98
CA ASP A 13 5.11 1.88 1.01
C ASP A 13 5.61 1.04 -0.16
N MET A 14 5.56 -0.30 -0.07
CA MET A 14 6.02 -1.23 -1.12
C MET A 14 7.47 -0.99 -1.55
N LYS A 15 8.34 -0.61 -0.62
CA LYS A 15 9.77 -0.40 -0.90
C LYS A 15 10.63 -0.69 0.32
N SER A 16 11.93 -0.81 0.07
CA SER A 16 12.97 -0.77 1.10
C SER A 16 13.64 0.61 1.07
N ASP A 17 14.12 1.10 2.21
CA ASP A 17 14.95 2.32 2.28
C ASP A 17 16.45 2.05 2.06
N GLY A 18 16.81 0.79 1.74
CA GLY A 18 18.18 0.33 1.54
C GLY A 18 18.91 -0.04 2.85
N LYS A 19 18.32 0.25 4.01
CA LYS A 19 18.84 -0.14 5.34
C LYS A 19 17.92 -1.10 6.07
N LYS A 20 16.60 -0.97 5.87
CA LYS A 20 15.55 -1.77 6.50
C LYS A 20 14.45 -2.06 5.49
N ASN A 21 13.92 -3.28 5.53
CA ASN A 21 12.74 -3.66 4.76
C ASN A 21 11.43 -3.36 5.51
N HIS A 22 11.44 -3.33 6.84
CA HIS A 22 10.27 -3.02 7.64
C HIS A 22 10.59 -1.99 8.73
N TRP A 23 9.56 -1.29 9.20
CA TRP A 23 9.67 -0.35 10.31
C TRP A 23 10.25 -1.01 11.58
N PHE A 24 9.86 -2.25 11.86
CA PHE A 24 10.35 -3.03 13.01
C PHE A 24 11.71 -3.74 12.76
N GLY A 25 12.32 -3.54 11.59
CA GLY A 25 13.56 -4.24 11.20
C GLY A 25 13.30 -5.54 10.45
N GLU A 26 14.32 -6.37 10.34
CA GLU A 26 14.25 -7.60 9.53
C GLU A 26 13.51 -8.73 10.27
N HIS A 27 12.80 -9.55 9.51
CA HIS A 27 12.23 -10.78 10.06
C HIS A 27 13.36 -11.68 10.62
N PRO A 28 13.12 -12.45 11.70
CA PRO A 28 14.14 -13.33 12.30
C PRO A 28 14.76 -14.33 11.32
N ASN A 29 13.98 -14.79 10.35
CA ASN A 29 14.40 -15.72 9.30
C ASN A 29 15.08 -15.03 8.09
N ARG A 30 15.26 -13.70 8.13
CA ARG A 30 15.90 -12.88 7.10
C ARG A 30 15.31 -13.04 5.68
N VAL A 31 14.02 -13.35 5.60
CA VAL A 31 13.33 -13.39 4.31
C VAL A 31 13.25 -11.98 3.74
N ILE A 32 13.76 -11.80 2.53
CA ILE A 32 13.73 -10.53 1.81
C ILE A 32 12.34 -10.37 1.18
N PRO A 33 11.62 -9.27 1.44
CA PRO A 33 10.31 -9.07 0.82
C PRO A 33 10.42 -8.84 -0.70
N PRO A 34 9.57 -9.49 -1.51
CA PRO A 34 9.65 -9.41 -2.96
C PRO A 34 8.91 -8.17 -3.52
N TYR A 35 9.22 -6.97 -3.02
CA TYR A 35 8.49 -5.74 -3.35
C TYR A 35 8.42 -5.47 -4.86
N SER A 36 9.54 -5.61 -5.57
CA SER A 36 9.61 -5.37 -7.03
C SER A 36 8.74 -6.34 -7.84
N MET A 37 8.57 -7.57 -7.36
CA MET A 37 7.70 -8.56 -7.98
C MET A 37 6.23 -8.29 -7.64
N MET A 38 5.92 -7.88 -6.41
CA MET A 38 4.54 -7.61 -5.99
C MET A 38 3.97 -6.30 -6.57
N LEU A 39 4.78 -5.24 -6.66
CA LEU A 39 4.33 -3.89 -6.98
C LEU A 39 3.52 -3.79 -8.29
N PRO A 40 3.93 -4.41 -9.42
CA PRO A 40 3.17 -4.33 -10.68
C PRO A 40 1.76 -4.93 -10.60
N TYR A 41 1.55 -5.93 -9.74
CA TYR A 41 0.26 -6.61 -9.62
C TYR A 41 -0.82 -5.73 -8.99
N PHE A 42 -0.47 -4.68 -8.25
CA PHE A 42 -1.48 -3.75 -7.72
C PHE A 42 -2.26 -3.03 -8.82
N LYS A 43 -1.69 -2.90 -10.03
CA LYS A 43 -2.42 -2.34 -11.17
C LYS A 43 -3.63 -3.20 -11.57
N THR A 44 -3.57 -4.52 -11.36
CA THR A 44 -4.63 -5.44 -11.82
C THR A 44 -5.89 -5.35 -10.95
N ILE A 45 -5.80 -4.79 -9.74
CA ILE A 45 -6.92 -4.70 -8.81
C ILE A 45 -7.61 -3.33 -8.82
N VAL A 46 -7.05 -2.31 -9.48
CA VAL A 46 -7.64 -0.95 -9.53
C VAL A 46 -9.04 -0.98 -10.15
N GLU A 47 -9.18 -1.45 -11.38
CA GLU A 47 -10.48 -1.50 -12.07
C GLU A 47 -11.51 -2.39 -11.35
N PRO A 48 -11.17 -3.61 -10.85
CA PRO A 48 -12.09 -4.39 -10.04
C PRO A 48 -12.58 -3.68 -8.77
N LEU A 49 -11.71 -2.94 -8.08
CA LEU A 49 -12.08 -2.19 -6.87
C LEU A 49 -13.02 -1.03 -7.20
N GLU A 50 -12.74 -0.29 -8.28
CA GLU A 50 -13.61 0.77 -8.78
C GLU A 50 -15.00 0.24 -9.16
N LYS A 51 -15.07 -0.87 -9.91
CA LYS A 51 -16.32 -1.55 -10.27
C LYS A 51 -17.11 -2.03 -9.05
N ALA A 52 -16.41 -2.40 -7.97
CA ALA A 52 -17.03 -2.77 -6.70
C ALA A 52 -17.47 -1.56 -5.84
N GLY A 53 -17.20 -0.33 -6.31
CA GLY A 53 -17.45 0.90 -5.58
C GLY A 53 -16.61 1.00 -4.31
N ILE A 54 -15.35 0.55 -4.36
CA ILE A 54 -14.40 0.60 -3.24
C ILE A 54 -13.36 1.67 -3.54
N GLU A 55 -13.28 2.67 -2.66
CA GLU A 55 -12.24 3.68 -2.69
C GLU A 55 -11.00 3.18 -1.93
N VAL A 56 -9.82 3.31 -2.54
CA VAL A 56 -8.54 3.06 -1.89
C VAL A 56 -7.68 4.33 -1.96
N ILE A 57 -7.23 4.82 -0.81
CA ILE A 57 -6.37 6.00 -0.69
C ILE A 57 -5.06 5.59 -0.01
N ASN A 58 -3.94 5.93 -0.63
CA ASN A 58 -2.63 5.71 -0.05
C ASN A 58 -2.19 6.92 0.78
N CYS A 59 -2.20 6.74 2.10
CA CYS A 59 -1.79 7.75 3.08
C CYS A 59 -0.32 7.61 3.51
N THR A 60 0.47 6.76 2.84
CA THR A 60 1.87 6.52 3.19
C THR A 60 2.79 7.47 2.41
N PRO A 61 3.50 8.41 3.09
CA PRO A 61 4.42 9.33 2.42
C PRO A 61 5.52 8.59 1.68
N ASN A 62 5.97 9.12 0.54
CA ASN A 62 7.06 8.55 -0.26
C ASN A 62 6.86 7.07 -0.67
N SER A 63 5.64 6.55 -0.64
CA SER A 63 5.31 5.18 -1.07
C SER A 63 5.67 4.94 -2.54
N ALA A 64 6.18 3.75 -2.87
CA ALA A 64 6.34 3.27 -4.24
C ALA A 64 5.02 2.78 -4.85
N LEU A 65 3.99 2.52 -4.03
CA LEU A 65 2.67 2.14 -4.49
C LEU A 65 1.88 3.36 -4.99
N LYS A 66 2.06 3.68 -6.28
CA LYS A 66 1.49 4.88 -6.93
C LYS A 66 0.18 4.67 -7.68
N VAL A 67 -0.34 3.44 -7.74
CA VAL A 67 -1.55 3.12 -8.52
C VAL A 67 -2.85 3.60 -7.87
N PHE A 68 -2.81 4.00 -6.60
CA PHE A 68 -3.94 4.57 -5.86
C PHE A 68 -3.71 6.07 -5.61
N PRO A 69 -4.77 6.89 -5.55
CA PRO A 69 -4.68 8.29 -5.12
C PRO A 69 -3.93 8.44 -3.80
N MET A 70 -3.12 9.50 -3.68
CA MET A 70 -2.35 9.79 -2.48
C MET A 70 -2.94 11.00 -1.75
N MET A 71 -3.01 10.92 -0.42
CA MET A 71 -3.54 11.96 0.46
C MET A 71 -2.79 11.94 1.79
N LYS A 72 -2.74 13.05 2.54
CA LYS A 72 -2.27 12.97 3.93
C LYS A 72 -3.29 12.23 4.78
N LEU A 73 -2.83 11.53 5.83
CA LEU A 73 -3.73 10.77 6.69
C LEU A 73 -4.79 11.68 7.34
N GLU A 74 -4.40 12.86 7.79
CA GLU A 74 -5.27 13.82 8.45
C GLU A 74 -6.38 14.33 7.52
N GLU A 75 -6.08 14.51 6.24
CA GLU A 75 -7.05 14.89 5.20
C GLU A 75 -8.03 13.75 4.89
N ALA A 76 -7.57 12.49 4.97
CA ALA A 76 -8.37 11.32 4.67
C ALA A 76 -9.32 10.89 5.80
N LEU A 77 -9.08 11.36 7.03
CA LEU A 77 -9.88 11.04 8.22
C LEU A 77 -11.06 11.97 8.46
N ILE A 78 -11.17 13.05 7.68
CA ILE A 78 -12.29 13.99 7.69
C ILE A 78 -13.41 13.43 6.79
#